data_AF-A0A850PE79-F1
#
_entry.id   AF-A0A850PE79-F1
#
_cell.length_a   1.000
_cell.length_b   1.000
_cell.length_c   1.000
_cell.angle_alpha   90.00
_cell.angle_beta   90.00
_cell.angle_gamma   90.00
#
_symmetry.space_group_name_H-M   'P 1'
#
loop_
_entity.id
_entity.type
_entity.pdbx_description
1 polymer ?
#
loop_
_entity_poly.entity_id
_entity_poly.type
_entity_poly.pdbx_seq_one_letter_code
_entity_poly.pdbx_strand_id
1 'polypeptide(L)' 'MTRSNSIDDVDVCRIVNRWVANHRNEQHAASVAGISRQALNAQRNGLKPFSDRVLAAAGLRRVVTVHYEFVEQSHV' A
#
# COMPACT_ATOMS: atom_id res chain seq x y z
N MET A 1 9.58 -17.51 18.08
CA MET A 1 8.41 -17.09 17.26
C MET A 1 8.83 -15.90 16.41
N THR A 2 9.09 -16.13 15.13
CA THR A 2 9.42 -15.04 14.19
C THR A 2 8.10 -14.33 13.85
N ARG A 3 7.90 -13.11 14.34
CA ARG A 3 6.76 -12.29 13.89
C ARG A 3 7.02 -11.91 12.43
N SER A 4 6.40 -12.61 11.49
CA SER A 4 6.34 -12.17 10.10
C SER A 4 5.54 -10.87 10.07
N ASN A 5 6.23 -9.75 9.83
CA ASN A 5 5.63 -8.42 9.73
C ASN A 5 5.04 -8.19 8.32
N SER A 6 4.53 -9.26 7.71
CA SER A 6 3.97 -9.26 6.35
C SER A 6 2.46 -9.07 6.45
N ILE A 7 1.98 -7.96 5.89
CA ILE A 7 0.56 -7.69 5.70
C ILE A 7 0.23 -8.06 4.25
N ASP A 8 -0.85 -8.80 4.03
CA ASP A 8 -1.29 -9.15 2.68
C ASP A 8 -2.02 -7.99 1.99
N ASP A 9 -2.21 -8.08 0.66
CA ASP A 9 -2.89 -7.02 -0.10
C ASP A 9 -4.35 -6.82 0.34
N VAL A 10 -5.01 -7.85 0.87
CA VAL A 10 -6.40 -7.78 1.35
C VAL A 10 -6.46 -6.94 2.62
N ASP A 11 -5.52 -7.13 3.54
CA ASP A 11 -5.38 -6.38 4.77
C ASP A 11 -4.97 -4.94 4.50
N VAL A 12 -4.07 -4.70 3.54
CA VAL A 12 -3.77 -3.33 3.05
C VAL A 12 -5.05 -2.65 2.59
N CYS A 13 -5.86 -3.32 1.76
CA CYS A 13 -7.13 -2.78 1.28
C CYS A 13 -8.12 -2.52 2.42
N ARG A 14 -8.24 -3.41 3.40
CA ARG A 14 -9.08 -3.21 4.60
C ARG A 14 -8.64 -1.99 5.42
N ILE A 15 -7.33 -1.83 5.63
CA ILE A 15 -6.76 -0.71 6.41
C ILE A 15 -7.04 0.61 5.68
N VAL A 16 -6.78 0.69 4.38
CA VAL A 16 -7.05 1.89 3.59
C VAL A 16 -8.55 2.21 3.57
N ASN A 17 -9.42 1.21 3.40
CA ASN A 17 -10.87 1.42 3.43
C ASN A 17 -11.37 1.91 4.80
N ARG A 18 -10.82 1.39 5.90
CA ARG A 18 -11.10 1.88 7.25
C ARG A 18 -10.64 3.32 7.43
N TRP A 19 -9.45 3.66 6.93
CA TRP A 19 -8.95 5.03 6.95
C TRP A 19 -9.85 5.99 6.17
N VAL A 20 -10.31 5.61 4.97
CA VAL A 20 -11.28 6.41 4.20
C VAL A 20 -12.60 6.57 4.94
N ALA A 21 -13.11 5.51 5.58
CA ALA A 21 -14.35 5.54 6.36
C ALA A 21 -14.29 6.49 7.58
N ASN A 22 -13.08 6.74 8.13
CA ASN A 22 -12.89 7.70 9.22
C ASN A 22 -12.95 9.17 8.76
N HIS A 23 -13.01 9.43 7.44
CA HIS A 23 -13.16 10.76 6.89
C HIS A 23 -14.63 11.03 6.53
N ARG A 24 -15.03 12.31 6.59
CA ARG A 24 -16.40 12.75 6.24
C ARG A 24 -16.86 12.30 4.85
N ASN A 25 -15.94 12.26 3.89
CA ASN A 25 -16.20 11.80 2.53
C ASN A 25 -14.87 11.46 1.82
N GLU A 26 -14.97 10.78 0.67
CA GLU A 26 -13.81 10.36 -0.12
C GLU A 26 -12.99 11.54 -0.66
N GLN A 27 -13.63 12.68 -0.96
CA GLN A 27 -12.93 13.89 -1.40
C GLN A 27 -11.99 14.42 -0.31
N HIS A 28 -12.42 14.38 0.94
CA HIS A 28 -11.61 14.80 2.08
C HIS A 28 -10.44 13.85 2.30
N ALA A 29 -10.67 12.53 2.26
CA ALA A 29 -9.60 11.54 2.33
C ALA A 29 -8.55 11.74 1.21
N ALA A 30 -9.00 11.97 -0.03
CA ALA A 30 -8.12 12.25 -1.15
C ALA A 30 -7.30 13.53 -0.95
N SER A 31 -7.92 14.59 -0.41
CA SER A 31 -7.23 15.83 -0.05
C SER A 31 -6.15 15.61 1.01
N VAL A 32 -6.42 14.82 2.05
CA VAL A 32 -5.44 14.48 3.10
C VAL A 32 -4.26 13.69 2.52
N ALA A 33 -4.52 12.77 1.58
CA ALA A 33 -3.48 12.03 0.87
C ALA A 33 -2.78 12.84 -0.25
N GLY A 34 -3.22 14.08 -0.53
CA GLY A 34 -2.65 14.92 -1.59
C GLY A 34 -2.82 14.33 -3.00
N ILE A 35 -3.95 13.68 -3.28
CA ILE A 35 -4.30 13.12 -4.59
C ILE A 35 -5.74 13.51 -4.99
N SER A 36 -6.10 13.30 -6.26
CA SER A 36 -7.47 13.51 -6.71
C SER A 36 -8.40 12.40 -6.20
N ARG A 37 -9.68 12.72 -5.99
CA ARG A 37 -10.72 11.74 -5.61
C ARG A 37 -10.82 10.60 -6.63
N GLN A 38 -10.74 10.91 -7.92
CA GLN A 38 -10.76 9.90 -8.97
C GLN A 38 -9.56 8.94 -8.89
N ALA A 39 -8.37 9.47 -8.55
CA ALA A 39 -7.20 8.63 -8.34
C ALA A 39 -7.38 7.72 -7.11
N LEU A 40 -7.92 8.24 -6.00
CA LEU A 40 -8.21 7.42 -4.82
C LEU A 40 -9.24 6.33 -5.14
N ASN A 41 -10.31 6.69 -5.84
CA ASN A 41 -11.35 5.75 -6.25
C ASN A 41 -10.80 4.61 -7.14
N ALA A 42 -9.96 4.94 -8.13
CA ALA A 42 -9.32 3.94 -8.98
C ALA A 42 -8.43 2.97 -8.19
N GLN A 43 -7.71 3.48 -7.17
CA GLN A 43 -6.89 2.64 -6.30
C GLN A 43 -7.74 1.71 -5.41
N ARG A 44 -8.81 2.24 -4.81
CA ARG A 44 -9.73 1.45 -3.97
C ARG A 44 -10.45 0.35 -4.74
N ASN A 45 -10.76 0.58 -6.00
CA ASN A 45 -11.39 -0.40 -6.89
C ASN A 45 -10.38 -1.38 -7.53
N GLY A 46 -9.10 -1.33 -7.15
CA GLY A 46 -8.08 -2.25 -7.66
C GLY A 46 -7.66 -2.00 -9.11
N LEU A 47 -8.11 -0.90 -9.74
CA LEU A 47 -7.66 -0.52 -11.09
C LEU A 47 -6.19 -0.08 -11.11
N LYS A 48 -5.69 0.38 -9.96
CA LYS A 48 -4.29 0.75 -9.72
C LYS A 48 -3.87 0.32 -8.32
N PRO A 49 -2.59 -0.05 -8.11
CA PRO A 49 -2.09 -0.28 -6.76
C PRO A 49 -2.15 1.00 -5.92
N PHE A 50 -2.24 0.85 -4.59
CA PHE A 50 -2.18 2.00 -3.69
C PHE A 50 -0.84 2.71 -3.81
N SER A 51 -0.90 4.02 -4.04
CA SER A 51 0.29 4.87 -4.06
C SER A 51 0.88 5.05 -2.66
N ASP A 52 2.18 5.30 -2.56
CA ASP A 52 2.85 5.52 -1.27
C ASP A 52 2.23 6.65 -0.46
N ARG A 53 1.66 7.67 -1.11
CA ARG A 53 0.92 8.74 -0.43
C ARG A 53 -0.31 8.24 0.30
N VAL A 54 -1.09 7.36 -0.33
CA VAL A 54 -2.29 6.77 0.26
C VAL A 54 -1.91 5.79 1.36
N LEU A 55 -0.87 4.99 1.15
CA LEU A 55 -0.34 4.10 2.18
C LEU A 55 0.13 4.91 3.41
N ALA A 56 0.94 5.95 3.20
CA ALA A 56 1.43 6.79 4.28
C ALA A 56 0.30 7.50 5.03
N ALA A 57 -0.70 8.02 4.32
CA ALA A 57 -1.88 8.64 4.94
C ALA A 57 -2.68 7.63 5.79
N ALA A 58 -2.73 6.37 5.38
CA ALA A 58 -3.33 5.27 6.13
C ALA A 58 -2.42 4.67 7.23
N GLY A 59 -1.23 5.24 7.46
CA GLY A 59 -0.27 4.76 8.46
C GLY A 59 0.53 3.52 8.03
N LEU A 60 0.56 3.22 6.73
CA LEU A 60 1.28 2.10 6.14
C LEU A 60 2.57 2.58 5.46
N ARG A 61 3.59 1.72 5.46
CA ARG A 61 4.82 1.93 4.69
C ARG A 61 5.12 0.69 3.87
N ARG A 62 5.27 0.86 2.55
CA ARG A 62 5.76 -0.22 1.68
C ARG A 62 7.28 -0.35 1.87
N VAL A 63 7.74 -1.53 2.27
CA VAL A 63 9.16 -1.87 2.36
C VAL A 63 9.47 -2.86 1.25
N VAL A 64 10.28 -2.45 0.28
CA VAL A 64 10.80 -3.35 -0.75
C VAL A 64 12.16 -3.83 -0.27
N THR A 65 12.24 -5.07 0.19
CA THR A 65 13.52 -5.69 0.54
C THR A 65 14.21 -6.11 -0.75
N VAL A 66 15.46 -5.68 -0.96
CA VAL A 66 16.30 -6.16 -2.06
C VAL A 66 16.68 -7.62 -1.76
N HIS A 67 16.36 -8.54 -2.67
CA HIS A 67 16.76 -9.94 -2.58
C HIS A 67 18.08 -10.13 -3.32
N TYR A 68 19.09 -10.71 -2.65
CA TYR A 68 20.35 -11.11 -3.26
C TYR A 68 20.35 -12.63 -3.38
N GLU A 69 20.53 -13.14 -4.60
CA GLU A 69 20.68 -14.57 -4.87
C GLU A 69 22.16 -14.90 -5.03
N PHE A 70 22.59 -16.00 -4.42
CA PHE A 70 23.94 -16.51 -4.58
C PHE A 70 24.05 -17.22 -5.94
N VAL A 71 24.88 -16.69 -6.84
CA VAL A 71 25.18 -17.33 -8.13
C VAL A 71 26.46 -18.14 -7.97
N GLU A 72 26.32 -19.45 -7.86
CA GLU A 72 27.47 -20.37 -7.87
C GLU A 72 27.99 -20.46 -9.32
N GLN A 73 29.14 -19.84 -9.61
CA GLN A 73 29.80 -19.98 -10.90
C GLN A 73 30.43 -21.37 -11.00
N SER A 74 29.70 -22.32 -11.57
CA SER A 74 30.27 -23.59 -12.03
C SER A 74 31.20 -23.30 -13.22
N HIS A 75 32.48 -23.10 -12.93
CA HIS A 75 33.52 -23.18 -13.96
C HIS A 75 33.56 -24.61 -14.49
N VAL A 76 33.08 -24.80 -15.72
CA VAL A 76 33.35 -25.98 -16.56
C VAL A 76 34.63 -25.74 -17.33
#